data_AF-X0T7D1-F1
#
_entry.id   AF-X0T7D1-F1
#
_cell.length_a   1.000
_cell.length_b   1.000
_cell.length_c   1.000
_cell.angle_alpha   90.00
_cell.angle_beta   90.00
_cell.angle_gamma   90.00
#
_symmetry.space_group_name_H-M   'P 1'
#
loop_
_entity.id
_entity.type
_entity.pdbx_description
1 polymer ?
#
loop_
_entity_poly.entity_id
_entity_poly.type
_entity_poly.pdbx_seq_one_letter_code
_entity_poly.pdbx_strand_id
1 'polypeptide(L)'
;NSSSVADIIENNNMWKLIFPHVVKDKAMGWSPAGFEVKRTDMEYTEWRRLCAKRKDPTFIGLGRTSRAIIGKHPDGMLLIDDIDDENTTASDRERLKTQKVLTGTIFPTITPGITMPVMIGTPWTTKDTIAYVKSTGQFEHCKTPVYDEEGDPVWPEVYGHKEINSQKQLAGELEFARMFLLDLKATMGLTLKKEWLREYPHNEINSSWEVVMGIDYASTEDKLLTKGRDYFCLAVGVLLPNGGCVLVDGIRKHVSQGEAVQYTQEWAAMY
;
A
#
# COMPACT_ATOMS: atom_id res chain seq x y z
N ASN A 1 -0.82 16.53 -2.89
CA ASN A 1 -0.08 16.48 -4.16
C ASN A 1 -0.48 17.59 -5.16
N SER A 2 -1.77 17.87 -5.41
CA SER A 2 -2.17 18.93 -6.37
C SER A 2 -1.69 20.35 -6.04
N SER A 3 -1.62 20.73 -4.75
CA SER A 3 -1.05 22.03 -4.34
C SER A 3 0.44 22.15 -4.66
N SER A 4 1.20 21.06 -4.58
CA SER A 4 2.62 21.04 -4.94
C SER A 4 2.81 21.23 -6.45
N VAL A 5 1.95 20.62 -7.26
CA VAL A 5 1.94 20.85 -8.72
C VAL A 5 1.62 22.30 -9.04
N ALA A 6 0.65 22.90 -8.35
CA ALA A 6 0.32 24.31 -8.52
C ALA A 6 1.50 25.23 -8.15
N ASP A 7 2.23 24.91 -7.08
CA ASP A 7 3.43 25.65 -6.70
C ASP A 7 4.55 25.53 -7.74
N ILE A 8 4.76 24.33 -8.32
CA ILE A 8 5.72 24.14 -9.42
C ILE A 8 5.37 25.04 -10.60
N ILE A 9 4.11 25.05 -11.03
CA ILE A 9 3.66 25.89 -12.16
C ILE A 9 3.89 27.38 -11.87
N GLU A 10 3.69 27.80 -10.62
CA GLU A 10 3.80 29.20 -10.22
C GLU A 10 5.25 29.67 -10.04
N ASN A 11 6.06 28.85 -9.38
CA ASN A 11 7.32 29.29 -8.77
C ASN A 11 8.56 28.58 -9.34
N ASN A 12 8.43 27.43 -9.99
CA ASN A 12 9.59 26.68 -10.47
C ASN A 12 10.15 27.27 -11.79
N ASN A 13 11.43 27.64 -11.78
CA ASN A 13 12.10 28.22 -12.95
C ASN A 13 12.29 27.20 -14.09
N MET A 14 12.54 25.93 -13.78
CA MET A 14 12.67 24.88 -14.78
C MET A 14 11.34 24.61 -15.48
N TRP A 15 10.22 24.64 -14.74
CA TRP A 15 8.89 24.59 -15.35
C TRP A 15 8.72 25.72 -16.37
N LYS A 16 9.04 26.96 -16.00
CA LYS A 16 8.95 28.13 -16.89
C LYS A 16 9.90 28.04 -18.07
N LEU A 17 11.00 27.31 -17.97
CA LEU A 17 11.93 27.08 -19.08
C LEU A 17 11.37 26.07 -20.07
N ILE A 18 10.78 24.97 -19.59
CA ILE A 18 10.24 23.88 -20.43
C ILE A 18 8.87 24.25 -21.01
N PHE A 19 8.03 24.92 -20.22
CA PHE A 19 6.68 25.33 -20.59
C PHE A 19 6.54 26.87 -20.49
N PRO A 20 7.28 27.64 -21.32
CA PRO A 20 7.38 29.10 -21.20
C PRO A 20 6.04 29.82 -21.40
N HIS A 21 5.09 29.15 -22.05
CA HIS A 21 3.80 29.72 -22.34
C HIS A 21 2.67 29.23 -21.42
N VAL A 22 2.93 28.29 -20.49
CA VAL A 22 1.90 27.76 -19.59
C VAL A 22 1.96 28.48 -18.25
N VAL A 23 0.90 29.25 -17.95
CA VAL A 23 0.78 30.02 -16.71
C VAL A 23 -0.56 29.76 -16.04
N LYS A 24 -0.68 30.06 -14.74
CA LYS A 24 -1.95 29.95 -14.02
C LYS A 24 -3.04 30.87 -14.58
N ASP A 25 -4.27 30.37 -14.58
CA ASP A 25 -5.49 31.08 -14.95
C ASP A 25 -6.35 31.35 -13.71
N LYS A 26 -5.90 32.30 -12.89
CA LYS A 26 -6.59 32.70 -11.65
C LYS A 26 -8.04 33.12 -11.85
N ALA A 27 -8.38 33.65 -13.03
CA ALA A 27 -9.74 34.09 -13.33
C ALA A 27 -10.72 32.91 -13.40
N MET A 28 -10.22 31.71 -13.72
CA MET A 28 -11.03 30.51 -13.91
C MET A 28 -10.97 29.55 -12.74
N GLY A 29 -9.84 29.49 -12.02
CA GLY A 29 -9.73 28.70 -10.80
C GLY A 29 -8.29 28.41 -10.43
N TRP A 30 -7.93 28.65 -9.16
CA TRP A 30 -6.60 28.33 -8.64
C TRP A 30 -6.70 28.01 -7.14
N SER A 31 -7.34 26.88 -6.82
CA SER A 31 -7.58 26.45 -5.44
C SER A 31 -7.52 24.92 -5.33
N PRO A 32 -7.53 24.36 -4.11
CA PRO A 32 -7.55 22.90 -3.93
C PRO A 32 -8.71 22.18 -4.62
N ALA A 33 -9.81 22.88 -4.95
CA ALA A 33 -10.92 22.33 -5.71
C ALA A 33 -10.60 22.15 -7.21
N GLY A 34 -9.54 22.79 -7.71
CA GLY A 34 -9.14 22.76 -9.11
C GLY A 34 -8.14 23.85 -9.48
N PHE A 35 -7.16 23.51 -10.31
CA PHE A 35 -6.15 24.43 -10.81
C PHE A 35 -6.26 24.57 -12.33
N GLU A 36 -6.51 25.78 -12.79
CA GLU A 36 -6.63 26.11 -14.20
C GLU A 36 -5.38 26.80 -14.73
N VAL A 37 -4.94 26.41 -15.92
CA VAL A 37 -3.85 27.06 -16.64
C VAL A 37 -4.32 27.65 -17.95
N LYS A 38 -3.51 28.57 -18.48
CA LYS A 38 -3.67 29.16 -19.79
C LYS A 38 -2.36 29.24 -20.53
N ARG A 39 -2.49 29.35 -21.85
CA ARG A 39 -1.40 29.58 -22.79
C ARG A 39 -1.25 31.08 -23.05
N THR A 40 -0.02 31.58 -22.99
CA THR A 40 0.31 33.01 -23.26
C THR A 40 0.73 33.27 -24.71
N ASP A 41 0.96 32.21 -25.49
CA ASP A 41 1.32 32.25 -26.91
C ASP A 41 0.10 32.21 -27.84
N MET A 42 -1.10 32.39 -27.30
CA MET A 42 -2.33 32.49 -28.08
C MET A 42 -3.32 33.46 -27.44
N GLU A 43 -4.24 33.97 -28.25
CA GLU A 43 -5.30 34.84 -27.76
C GLU A 43 -6.15 34.13 -26.70
N TYR A 44 -6.45 34.83 -25.60
CA TYR A 44 -7.13 34.22 -24.46
C TYR A 44 -8.52 33.70 -24.84
N THR A 45 -9.23 34.41 -25.71
CA THR A 45 -10.55 33.99 -26.22
C THR A 45 -10.47 32.70 -27.02
N GLU A 46 -9.41 32.51 -27.80
CA GLU A 46 -9.15 31.27 -28.52
C GLU A 46 -8.81 30.12 -27.57
N TRP A 47 -7.96 30.36 -26.57
CA TRP A 47 -7.67 29.39 -25.51
C TRP A 47 -8.95 28.93 -24.80
N ARG A 48 -9.81 29.88 -24.41
CA ARG A 48 -11.10 29.58 -23.76
C ARG A 48 -12.02 28.77 -24.67
N ARG A 49 -11.98 28.98 -25.99
CA ARG A 49 -12.75 28.19 -26.96
C ARG A 49 -12.27 26.74 -27.01
N LEU A 50 -10.96 26.51 -26.96
CA LEU A 50 -10.39 25.15 -26.88
C LEU A 50 -10.80 24.45 -25.59
N CYS A 51 -10.73 25.17 -24.46
CA CYS A 51 -11.11 24.65 -23.15
C CYS A 51 -12.62 24.45 -22.97
N ALA A 52 -13.47 25.02 -23.82
CA ALA A 52 -14.93 24.97 -23.67
C ALA A 52 -15.51 23.54 -23.69
N LYS A 53 -14.80 22.56 -24.26
CA LYS A 53 -15.20 21.15 -24.25
C LYS A 53 -14.90 20.45 -22.92
N ARG A 54 -13.97 20.99 -22.12
CA ARG A 54 -13.54 20.43 -20.85
C ARG A 54 -14.52 20.87 -19.76
N LYS A 55 -15.00 19.90 -18.98
CA LYS A 55 -15.91 20.14 -17.85
C LYS A 55 -15.17 20.34 -16.53
N ASP A 56 -13.97 19.79 -16.45
CA ASP A 56 -13.15 19.76 -15.24
C ASP A 56 -12.00 20.78 -15.31
N PRO A 57 -11.42 21.17 -14.16
CA PRO A 57 -10.20 21.95 -14.11
C PRO A 57 -9.04 21.24 -14.84
N THR A 58 -8.03 21.99 -15.27
CA THR A 58 -6.86 21.40 -15.92
C THR A 58 -6.14 20.38 -15.02
N PHE A 59 -6.03 20.68 -13.73
CA PHE A 59 -5.52 19.74 -12.73
C PHE A 59 -6.49 19.65 -11.55
N ILE A 60 -6.68 18.42 -11.07
CA ILE A 60 -7.47 18.13 -9.89
C ILE A 60 -6.77 17.05 -9.06
N GLY A 61 -6.73 17.23 -7.75
CA GLY A 61 -6.29 16.20 -6.80
C GLY A 61 -7.49 15.65 -6.06
N LEU A 62 -7.67 14.33 -6.10
CA LEU A 62 -8.77 13.65 -5.42
C LEU A 62 -8.21 12.53 -4.54
N GLY A 63 -8.72 12.38 -3.33
CA GLY A 63 -8.41 11.24 -2.48
C GLY A 63 -9.09 9.97 -3.00
N ARG A 64 -8.47 8.80 -2.81
CA ARG A 64 -8.96 7.49 -3.32
C ARG A 64 -10.38 7.13 -2.87
N THR A 65 -10.85 7.65 -1.74
CA THR A 65 -12.21 7.43 -1.21
C THR A 65 -13.23 8.45 -1.73
N SER A 66 -12.80 9.43 -2.53
CA SER A 66 -13.66 10.49 -3.03
C SER A 66 -14.64 9.97 -4.08
N ARG A 67 -15.93 10.21 -3.85
CA ARG A 67 -16.98 9.95 -4.84
C ARG A 67 -16.84 10.82 -6.09
N ALA A 68 -16.11 11.93 -6.00
CA ALA A 68 -15.88 12.84 -7.12
C ALA A 68 -14.96 12.26 -8.20
N ILE A 69 -14.32 11.11 -7.96
CA ILE A 69 -13.57 10.37 -8.99
C ILE A 69 -14.55 9.83 -10.04
N ILE A 70 -15.73 9.40 -9.61
CA ILE A 70 -16.74 8.80 -10.50
C ILE A 70 -17.22 9.86 -11.51
N GLY A 71 -17.16 9.52 -12.79
CA GLY A 71 -17.54 10.39 -13.90
C GLY A 71 -16.45 11.35 -14.37
N LYS A 72 -15.25 11.31 -13.77
CA LYS A 72 -14.08 11.95 -14.35
C LYS A 72 -13.54 11.11 -15.49
N HIS A 73 -13.04 11.77 -16.53
CA HIS A 73 -12.35 11.15 -17.66
C HIS A 73 -11.16 12.04 -18.01
N PRO A 74 -10.00 11.83 -17.36
CA PRO A 74 -8.84 12.69 -17.56
C PRO A 74 -8.26 12.53 -18.95
N ASP A 75 -8.08 13.65 -19.64
CA ASP A 75 -7.34 13.71 -20.90
C ASP A 75 -5.85 13.86 -20.60
N GLY A 76 -5.00 13.08 -21.27
CA GLY A 76 -3.55 13.14 -21.08
C GLY A 76 -3.06 12.21 -19.98
N MET A 77 -3.09 12.60 -18.71
CA MET A 77 -2.47 11.83 -17.62
C MET A 77 -3.42 11.56 -16.45
N LEU A 78 -3.39 10.33 -15.94
CA LEU A 78 -3.97 9.93 -14.66
C LEU A 78 -2.84 9.47 -13.73
N LEU A 79 -2.50 10.29 -12.74
CA LEU A 79 -1.50 9.97 -11.74
C LEU A 79 -2.16 9.32 -10.52
N ILE A 80 -1.71 8.11 -10.18
CA ILE A 80 -2.13 7.36 -8.99
C ILE A 80 -0.91 7.25 -8.08
N ASP A 81 -0.93 7.99 -6.98
CA ASP A 81 0.21 8.18 -6.09
C ASP A 81 -0.07 7.53 -4.73
N ASP A 82 0.83 6.64 -4.29
CA ASP A 82 0.83 5.94 -2.99
C ASP A 82 -0.59 5.51 -2.53
N ILE A 83 -1.25 4.68 -3.35
CA ILE A 83 -2.61 4.23 -3.05
C ILE A 83 -2.68 3.26 -1.86
N ASP A 84 -1.58 2.54 -1.63
CA ASP A 84 -1.42 1.60 -0.53
C ASP A 84 -0.55 2.19 0.58
N ASP A 85 -0.85 1.76 1.79
CA ASP A 85 -0.25 2.12 3.06
C ASP A 85 -0.30 0.91 4.02
N GLU A 86 0.18 1.09 5.25
CA GLU A 86 0.15 0.06 6.28
C GLU A 86 -1.28 -0.46 6.53
N ASN A 87 -2.27 0.44 6.60
CA ASN A 87 -3.65 0.08 6.96
C ASN A 87 -4.37 -0.68 5.85
N THR A 88 -4.17 -0.25 4.61
CA THR A 88 -4.76 -0.87 3.42
C THR A 88 -4.14 -2.22 3.12
N THR A 89 -2.92 -2.48 3.60
CA THR A 89 -2.22 -3.75 3.39
C THR A 89 -2.17 -4.64 4.62
N ALA A 90 -2.66 -4.18 5.78
CA ALA A 90 -2.70 -4.94 7.04
C ALA A 90 -3.50 -6.25 6.98
N SER A 91 -4.48 -6.37 6.07
CA SER A 91 -5.24 -7.61 5.89
C SER A 91 -5.69 -7.80 4.44
N ASP A 92 -5.94 -9.04 4.06
CA ASP A 92 -6.47 -9.36 2.72
C ASP A 92 -7.81 -8.66 2.44
N ARG A 93 -8.65 -8.47 3.46
CA ARG A 93 -9.92 -7.76 3.31
C ARG A 93 -9.73 -6.29 2.95
N GLU A 94 -8.86 -5.56 3.66
CA GLU A 94 -8.60 -4.15 3.37
C GLU A 94 -7.89 -3.97 2.02
N ARG A 95 -6.96 -4.86 1.70
CA ARG A 95 -6.25 -4.89 0.42
C ARG A 95 -7.19 -5.07 -0.76
N LEU A 96 -8.13 -6.02 -0.66
CA LEU A 96 -9.15 -6.24 -1.68
C LEU A 96 -10.11 -5.05 -1.82
N LYS A 97 -10.39 -4.29 -0.76
CA LYS A 97 -11.18 -3.05 -0.88
C LYS A 97 -10.43 -1.99 -1.66
N THR A 98 -9.13 -1.77 -1.39
CA THR A 98 -8.32 -0.81 -2.14
C THR A 98 -8.20 -1.22 -3.62
N GLN A 99 -7.98 -2.51 -3.89
CA GLN A 99 -7.97 -3.04 -5.25
C GLN A 99 -9.34 -2.86 -5.96
N LYS A 100 -10.46 -2.98 -5.24
CA LYS A 100 -11.79 -2.68 -5.79
C LYS A 100 -11.98 -1.21 -6.13
N VAL A 101 -11.41 -0.28 -5.36
CA VAL A 101 -11.42 1.15 -5.72
C VAL A 101 -10.66 1.36 -7.03
N LEU A 102 -9.50 0.73 -7.16
CA LEU A 102 -8.69 0.81 -8.37
C LEU A 102 -9.47 0.29 -9.60
N THR A 103 -9.97 -0.94 -9.52
CA THR A 103 -10.61 -1.63 -10.66
C THR A 103 -12.04 -1.17 -10.96
N GLY A 104 -12.81 -0.81 -9.92
CA GLY A 104 -14.21 -0.45 -10.04
C GLY A 104 -14.49 1.05 -10.16
N THR A 105 -13.54 1.90 -9.76
CA THR A 105 -13.74 3.36 -9.75
C THR A 105 -12.69 4.10 -10.55
N ILE A 106 -11.40 3.82 -10.34
CA ILE A 106 -10.31 4.58 -10.98
C ILE A 106 -10.10 4.13 -12.43
N PHE A 107 -9.88 2.85 -12.69
CA PHE A 107 -9.63 2.33 -14.03
C PHE A 107 -10.75 2.60 -15.03
N PRO A 108 -12.04 2.57 -14.66
CA PRO A 108 -13.11 2.97 -15.57
C PRO A 108 -13.06 4.44 -16.03
N THR A 109 -12.29 5.30 -15.37
CA THR A 109 -12.07 6.69 -15.83
C THR A 109 -11.11 6.78 -17.01
N ILE A 110 -10.29 5.74 -17.22
CA ILE A 110 -9.28 5.69 -18.28
C ILE A 110 -9.98 5.57 -19.63
N THR A 111 -9.71 6.53 -20.51
CA THR A 111 -10.19 6.48 -21.90
C THR A 111 -9.07 5.95 -22.80
N PRO A 112 -9.25 4.80 -23.47
CA PRO A 112 -8.21 4.19 -24.29
C PRO A 112 -7.67 5.15 -25.36
N GLY A 113 -6.34 5.26 -25.46
CA GLY A 113 -5.65 6.15 -26.41
C GLY A 113 -5.67 7.64 -26.05
N ILE A 114 -6.36 8.03 -24.97
CA ILE A 114 -6.45 9.43 -24.52
C ILE A 114 -5.82 9.61 -23.14
N THR A 115 -6.10 8.69 -22.21
CA THR A 115 -5.57 8.73 -20.85
C THR A 115 -4.32 7.85 -20.74
N MET A 116 -3.22 8.43 -20.26
CA MET A 116 -2.01 7.72 -19.86
C MET A 116 -2.02 7.51 -18.34
N PRO A 117 -2.37 6.30 -17.85
CA PRO A 117 -2.30 5.98 -16.44
C PRO A 117 -0.84 5.79 -16.00
N VAL A 118 -0.44 6.46 -14.93
CA VAL A 118 0.86 6.28 -14.29
C VAL A 118 0.63 6.04 -12.81
N MET A 119 1.10 4.90 -12.33
CA MET A 119 1.02 4.53 -10.93
C MET A 119 2.41 4.60 -10.30
N ILE A 120 2.52 5.35 -9.22
CA ILE A 120 3.76 5.56 -8.48
C ILE A 120 3.49 5.18 -7.03
N GLY A 121 4.39 4.41 -6.44
CA GLY A 121 4.35 4.19 -5.01
C GLY A 121 5.32 3.13 -4.54
N THR A 122 5.33 2.97 -3.23
CA THR A 122 6.20 2.00 -2.55
C THR A 122 5.48 0.66 -2.39
N PRO A 123 6.12 -0.49 -2.69
CA PRO A 123 5.52 -1.78 -2.45
C PRO A 123 5.46 -2.09 -0.95
N TRP A 124 4.30 -2.52 -0.47
CA TRP A 124 4.04 -2.86 0.93
C TRP A 124 4.00 -4.38 1.14
N THR A 125 3.41 -5.12 0.19
CA THR A 125 3.28 -6.58 0.27
C THR A 125 3.36 -7.20 -1.12
N THR A 126 3.59 -8.51 -1.20
CA THR A 126 3.62 -9.23 -2.48
C THR A 126 2.27 -9.32 -3.19
N LYS A 127 1.20 -8.79 -2.58
CA LYS A 127 -0.17 -8.85 -3.09
C LYS A 127 -0.84 -7.47 -3.14
N ASP A 128 -0.11 -6.40 -2.86
CA ASP A 128 -0.66 -5.03 -2.87
C ASP A 128 -1.13 -4.62 -4.28
N THR A 129 -1.65 -3.40 -4.40
CA THR A 129 -2.22 -2.96 -5.68
C THR A 129 -1.15 -2.80 -6.77
N ILE A 130 0.08 -2.39 -6.45
CA ILE A 130 1.18 -2.35 -7.42
C ILE A 130 1.49 -3.76 -7.93
N ALA A 131 1.58 -4.74 -7.03
CA ALA A 131 1.77 -6.14 -7.38
C ALA A 131 0.61 -6.67 -8.26
N TYR A 132 -0.63 -6.30 -7.92
CA TYR A 132 -1.79 -6.63 -8.74
C TYR A 132 -1.69 -6.02 -10.14
N VAL A 133 -1.43 -4.72 -10.26
CA VAL A 133 -1.34 -4.03 -11.56
C VAL A 133 -0.26 -4.65 -12.43
N LYS A 134 0.92 -4.93 -11.86
CA LYS A 134 2.00 -5.65 -12.54
C LYS A 134 1.57 -7.03 -13.03
N SER A 135 0.79 -7.75 -12.24
CA SER A 135 0.31 -9.11 -12.60
C SER A 135 -0.66 -9.14 -13.78
N THR A 136 -1.30 -8.02 -14.12
CA THR A 136 -2.23 -7.94 -15.26
C THR A 136 -1.54 -8.03 -16.62
N GLY A 137 -0.25 -7.70 -16.70
CA GLY A 137 0.49 -7.58 -17.96
C GLY A 137 0.01 -6.43 -18.88
N GLN A 138 -0.84 -5.53 -18.38
CA GLN A 138 -1.37 -4.40 -19.16
C GLN A 138 -0.54 -3.12 -19.02
N PHE A 139 0.46 -3.12 -18.12
CA PHE A 139 1.25 -1.95 -17.77
C PHE A 139 2.74 -2.28 -17.83
N GLU A 140 3.50 -1.36 -18.41
CA GLU A 140 4.95 -1.33 -18.25
C GLU A 140 5.31 -0.99 -16.81
N HIS A 141 6.40 -1.55 -16.31
CA HIS A 141 6.83 -1.34 -14.93
C HIS A 141 8.35 -1.14 -14.85
N CYS A 142 8.76 -0.23 -13.98
CA CYS A 142 10.13 -0.03 -13.59
C CYS A 142 10.23 0.04 -12.06
N LYS A 143 11.44 -0.10 -11.53
CA LYS A 143 11.75 0.02 -10.11
C LYS A 143 12.96 0.93 -9.98
N THR A 144 12.87 1.93 -9.11
CA THR A 144 13.94 2.90 -8.88
C THR A 144 14.22 2.97 -7.37
N PRO A 145 15.08 2.08 -6.84
CA PRO A 145 15.48 2.13 -5.43
C PRO A 145 16.43 3.31 -5.17
N VAL A 146 16.74 3.57 -3.90
CA VAL A 146 17.63 4.68 -3.52
C VAL A 146 19.08 4.48 -3.99
N TYR A 147 19.48 3.24 -4.27
CA TYR A 147 20.75 2.87 -4.89
C TYR A 147 20.52 2.27 -6.27
N ASP A 148 21.43 2.49 -7.20
CA ASP A 148 21.49 1.79 -8.49
C ASP A 148 22.13 0.39 -8.36
N GLU A 149 22.42 -0.24 -9.50
CA GLU A 149 23.01 -1.59 -9.53
C GLU A 149 24.49 -1.60 -9.10
N GLU A 150 25.18 -0.47 -9.23
CA GLU A 150 26.55 -0.21 -8.83
C GLU A 150 26.68 0.12 -7.33
N GLY A 151 25.56 0.48 -6.69
CA GLY A 151 25.49 0.86 -5.27
C GLY A 151 25.63 2.36 -5.02
N ASP A 152 25.55 3.17 -6.07
CA ASP A 152 25.58 4.63 -6.00
C ASP A 152 24.17 5.20 -5.81
N PRO A 153 24.02 6.34 -5.11
CA PRO A 153 22.72 6.95 -4.90
C PRO A 153 22.07 7.41 -6.22
N VAL A 154 20.81 7.05 -6.44
CA VAL A 154 20.07 7.46 -7.64
C VAL A 154 19.75 8.96 -7.66
N TRP A 155 19.57 9.56 -6.47
CA TRP A 155 19.29 10.99 -6.29
C TRP A 155 20.29 11.61 -5.32
N PRO A 156 21.58 11.71 -5.69
CA PRO A 156 22.64 12.11 -4.77
C PRO A 156 22.47 13.53 -4.21
N GLU A 157 21.74 14.40 -4.91
CA GLU A 157 21.42 15.76 -4.49
C GLU A 157 20.36 15.85 -3.38
N VAL A 158 19.52 14.82 -3.25
CA VAL A 158 18.48 14.74 -2.18
C VAL A 158 18.88 13.72 -1.11
N TYR A 159 19.36 12.56 -1.55
CA TYR A 159 19.74 11.42 -0.75
C TYR A 159 21.18 11.00 -1.07
N GLY A 160 22.16 11.77 -0.60
CA GLY A 160 23.55 11.34 -0.61
C GLY A 160 23.79 10.16 0.33
N HIS A 161 24.96 9.52 0.27
CA HIS A 161 25.28 8.37 1.14
C HIS A 161 25.08 8.64 2.64
N LYS A 162 25.35 9.87 3.08
CA LYS A 162 25.18 10.27 4.49
C LYS A 162 23.70 10.28 4.88
N GLU A 163 22.87 10.90 4.05
CA GLU A 163 21.43 11.00 4.25
C GLU A 163 20.79 9.60 4.19
N ILE A 164 21.19 8.77 3.24
CA ILE A 164 20.70 7.38 3.13
C ILE A 164 21.04 6.57 4.38
N ASN A 165 22.29 6.67 4.87
CA ASN A 165 22.69 5.98 6.09
C ASN A 165 21.91 6.46 7.32
N SER A 166 21.63 7.76 7.40
CA SER A 166 20.79 8.33 8.46
C SER A 166 19.37 7.74 8.41
N GLN A 167 18.77 7.67 7.22
CA GLN A 167 17.45 7.06 7.02
C GLN A 167 17.45 5.58 7.40
N LYS A 168 18.49 4.83 7.05
CA LYS A 168 18.64 3.43 7.44
C LYS A 168 18.69 3.24 8.96
N GLN A 169 19.41 4.12 9.67
CA GLN A 169 19.49 4.07 11.13
C GLN A 169 18.16 4.43 11.80
N LEU A 170 17.41 5.39 11.25
CA LEU A 170 16.13 5.83 11.78
C LEU A 170 15.00 4.83 11.53
N ALA A 171 14.89 4.34 10.30
CA ALA A 171 13.83 3.41 9.90
C ALA A 171 14.08 1.99 10.43
N GLY A 172 15.34 1.61 10.63
CA GLY A 172 15.73 0.22 10.85
C GLY A 172 15.82 -0.56 9.53
N GLU A 173 16.49 -1.71 9.58
CA GLU A 173 16.87 -2.44 8.36
C GLU A 173 15.69 -2.87 7.49
N LEU A 174 14.57 -3.23 8.12
CA LEU A 174 13.39 -3.77 7.45
C LEU A 174 12.61 -2.69 6.71
N GLU A 175 12.28 -1.62 7.41
CA GLU A 175 11.61 -0.47 6.82
C GLU A 175 12.50 0.20 5.78
N PHE A 176 13.81 0.23 5.99
CA PHE A 176 14.74 0.71 4.98
C PHE A 176 14.71 -0.15 3.71
N ALA A 177 14.76 -1.48 3.86
CA ALA A 177 14.70 -2.39 2.71
C ALA A 177 13.38 -2.24 1.94
N ARG A 178 12.25 -2.09 2.64
CA ARG A 178 10.94 -1.89 1.99
C ARG A 178 10.82 -0.52 1.35
N MET A 179 11.05 0.55 2.11
CA MET A 179 10.73 1.93 1.73
C MET A 179 11.77 2.56 0.82
N PHE A 180 13.04 2.18 0.93
CA PHE A 180 14.14 2.79 0.18
C PHE A 180 14.73 1.85 -0.88
N LEU A 181 14.86 0.55 -0.58
CA LEU A 181 15.36 -0.44 -1.54
C LEU A 181 14.26 -1.10 -2.37
N LEU A 182 12.99 -0.86 -2.01
CA LEU A 182 11.81 -1.46 -2.63
C LEU A 182 11.92 -3.01 -2.68
N ASP A 183 12.51 -3.60 -1.64
CA ASP A 183 12.79 -5.03 -1.54
C ASP A 183 11.91 -5.71 -0.48
N LEU A 184 10.87 -6.38 -0.95
CA LEU A 184 9.98 -7.17 -0.12
C LEU A 184 10.58 -8.53 0.28
N LYS A 185 11.64 -9.02 -0.36
CA LYS A 185 12.25 -10.31 0.05
C LYS A 185 12.97 -10.17 1.38
N ALA A 186 13.60 -9.03 1.63
CA ALA A 186 14.20 -8.70 2.91
C ALA A 186 13.18 -8.66 4.07
N THR A 187 11.90 -8.40 3.76
CA THR A 187 10.80 -8.44 4.73
C THR A 187 10.12 -9.81 4.82
N MET A 188 10.29 -10.68 3.82
CA MET A 188 9.81 -12.06 3.83
C MET A 188 10.64 -12.94 4.77
N GLY A 189 10.05 -13.34 5.90
CA GLY A 189 10.68 -14.27 6.85
C GLY A 189 10.63 -13.86 8.31
N LEU A 190 9.82 -12.85 8.67
CA LEU A 190 9.70 -12.38 10.05
C LEU A 190 8.59 -13.02 10.87
N THR A 191 7.60 -13.66 10.24
CA THR A 191 6.47 -14.22 11.01
C THR A 191 6.80 -15.60 11.59
N LEU A 192 7.64 -16.39 10.92
CA LEU A 192 8.27 -17.62 11.39
C LEU A 192 9.11 -18.16 10.22
N LYS A 193 10.42 -18.39 10.37
CA LYS A 193 11.19 -19.03 9.29
C LYS A 193 11.04 -20.54 9.34
N LYS A 194 10.95 -21.20 8.18
CA LYS A 194 10.81 -22.66 8.12
C LYS A 194 12.01 -23.36 8.76
N GLU A 195 13.21 -22.82 8.60
CA GLU A 195 14.45 -23.32 9.20
C GLU A 195 14.52 -23.13 10.73
N TRP A 196 13.65 -22.31 11.32
CA TRP A 196 13.49 -22.19 12.77
C TRP A 196 12.56 -23.26 13.34
N LEU A 197 11.67 -23.81 12.51
CA LEU A 197 10.82 -24.93 12.88
C LEU A 197 11.63 -26.22 12.89
N ARG A 198 11.69 -26.85 14.05
CA ARG A 198 12.37 -28.13 14.26
C ARG A 198 11.46 -29.07 15.02
N GLU A 199 11.54 -30.35 14.72
CA GLU A 199 10.94 -31.37 15.57
C GLU A 199 11.65 -31.35 16.93
N TYR A 200 10.87 -31.45 18.00
CA TYR A 200 11.38 -31.54 19.36
C TYR A 200 10.98 -32.90 19.95
N PRO A 201 11.91 -33.68 20.55
CA PRO A 201 11.58 -34.99 21.10
C PRO A 201 10.55 -34.89 22.22
N HIS A 202 9.42 -35.57 22.07
CA HIS A 202 8.30 -35.48 23.03
C HIS A 202 8.71 -35.90 24.45
N ASN A 203 9.58 -36.91 24.57
CA ASN A 203 10.11 -37.40 25.85
C ASN A 203 11.05 -36.43 26.57
N GLU A 204 11.51 -35.36 25.90
CA GLU A 204 12.35 -34.31 26.47
C GLU A 204 11.54 -33.09 26.95
N ILE A 205 10.21 -33.10 26.75
CA ILE A 205 9.33 -32.04 27.24
C ILE A 205 9.07 -32.26 28.72
N ASN A 206 9.50 -31.32 29.55
CA ASN A 206 9.28 -31.39 30.99
C ASN A 206 7.93 -30.79 31.35
N SER A 207 7.10 -31.54 32.08
CA SER A 207 5.78 -31.10 32.56
C SER A 207 5.84 -29.94 33.57
N SER A 208 7.02 -29.62 34.12
CA SER A 208 7.20 -28.49 35.04
C SER A 208 7.51 -27.17 34.33
N TRP A 209 7.66 -27.16 33.01
CA TRP A 209 7.92 -25.94 32.24
C TRP A 209 6.66 -25.12 32.04
N GLU A 210 6.83 -23.80 31.89
CA GLU A 210 5.72 -22.86 31.78
C GLU A 210 4.94 -23.11 30.49
N VAL A 211 3.62 -23.29 30.63
CA VAL A 211 2.70 -23.44 29.51
C VAL A 211 2.15 -22.07 29.13
N VAL A 212 2.16 -21.77 27.84
CA VAL A 212 1.58 -20.56 27.26
C VAL A 212 0.57 -20.94 26.19
N MET A 213 -0.43 -20.09 26.00
CA MET A 213 -1.42 -20.26 24.93
C MET A 213 -1.46 -19.02 24.03
N GLY A 214 -1.43 -19.26 22.72
CA GLY A 214 -1.70 -18.25 21.71
C GLY A 214 -3.07 -18.50 21.09
N ILE A 215 -3.92 -17.47 21.05
CA ILE A 215 -5.27 -17.55 20.51
C ILE A 215 -5.40 -16.54 19.38
N ASP A 216 -5.65 -17.04 18.17
CA ASP A 216 -6.06 -16.23 17.02
C ASP A 216 -7.58 -16.29 16.90
N TYR A 217 -8.21 -15.20 17.33
CA TYR A 217 -9.64 -15.13 17.54
C TYR A 217 -10.37 -14.69 16.26
N ALA A 218 -10.84 -15.66 15.49
CA ALA A 218 -11.81 -15.44 14.43
C ALA A 218 -13.16 -16.05 14.85
N SER A 219 -14.16 -15.21 15.10
CA SER A 219 -15.53 -15.68 15.36
C SER A 219 -16.59 -14.76 14.73
N THR A 220 -17.74 -15.34 14.40
CA THR A 220 -18.91 -14.64 13.86
C THR A 220 -20.12 -14.85 14.75
N GLU A 221 -21.03 -13.87 14.77
CA GLU A 221 -22.31 -13.95 15.49
C GLU A 221 -23.26 -15.01 14.89
N ASP A 222 -23.10 -15.34 13.59
CA ASP A 222 -24.11 -16.08 12.85
C ASP A 222 -23.68 -17.51 12.42
N LYS A 223 -24.50 -18.52 12.73
CA LYS A 223 -24.15 -19.95 12.60
C LYS A 223 -24.22 -20.48 11.16
N LEU A 224 -24.87 -19.77 10.23
CA LEU A 224 -25.38 -20.36 8.97
C LEU A 224 -24.49 -20.20 7.71
N LEU A 225 -23.40 -19.43 7.74
CA LEU A 225 -22.58 -19.17 6.53
C LEU A 225 -21.22 -19.89 6.51
N THR A 226 -21.12 -21.14 6.05
CA THR A 226 -19.89 -21.98 6.17
C THR A 226 -18.83 -21.81 5.07
N LYS A 227 -19.11 -21.17 3.93
CA LYS A 227 -18.13 -20.99 2.85
C LYS A 227 -17.38 -19.67 2.97
N GLY A 228 -16.04 -19.74 3.09
CA GLY A 228 -15.14 -18.58 3.17
C GLY A 228 -14.90 -18.05 4.59
N ARG A 229 -15.06 -18.89 5.62
CA ARG A 229 -14.79 -18.53 7.02
C ARG A 229 -13.29 -18.52 7.31
N ASP A 230 -12.85 -17.61 8.18
CA ASP A 230 -11.55 -17.70 8.85
C ASP A 230 -11.60 -18.79 9.94
N TYR A 231 -10.44 -19.34 10.29
CA TYR A 231 -10.33 -20.38 11.32
C TYR A 231 -10.11 -19.73 12.68
N PHE A 232 -10.81 -20.21 13.70
CA PHE A 232 -10.35 -20.07 15.07
C PHE A 232 -9.14 -20.99 15.25
N CYS A 233 -8.04 -20.44 15.75
CA CYS A 233 -6.85 -21.18 16.08
C CYS A 233 -6.46 -20.93 17.53
N LEU A 234 -6.20 -22.00 18.28
CA LEU A 234 -5.56 -21.96 19.58
C LEU A 234 -4.35 -22.90 19.53
N ALA A 235 -3.21 -22.40 19.97
CA ALA A 235 -1.96 -23.15 20.05
C ALA A 235 -1.48 -23.18 21.50
N VAL A 236 -1.10 -24.36 21.98
CA VAL A 236 -0.49 -24.56 23.30
C VAL A 236 1.01 -24.77 23.11
N GLY A 237 1.78 -23.92 23.77
CA GLY A 237 3.23 -23.94 23.75
C GLY A 237 3.80 -24.19 25.13
N VAL A 238 4.94 -24.85 25.21
CA VAL A 238 5.75 -24.96 26.43
C VAL A 238 7.02 -24.14 26.23
N LEU A 239 7.30 -23.21 27.14
CA LEU A 239 8.48 -22.36 27.08
C LEU A 239 9.72 -23.14 27.53
N LEU A 240 10.78 -23.07 26.72
CA LEU A 240 12.05 -23.71 27.05
C LEU A 240 12.85 -22.81 28.03
N PRO A 241 13.51 -23.38 29.06
CA PRO A 241 14.28 -22.59 30.04
C PRO A 241 15.42 -21.75 29.43
N ASN A 242 15.94 -22.21 28.30
CA ASN A 242 17.03 -21.61 27.53
C ASN A 242 16.52 -20.73 26.37
N GLY A 243 15.22 -20.44 26.32
CA GLY A 243 14.58 -19.66 25.27
C GLY A 243 14.05 -20.51 24.11
N GLY A 244 12.93 -20.07 23.56
CA GLY A 244 12.16 -20.82 22.55
C GLY A 244 10.87 -21.39 23.11
N CYS A 245 10.05 -21.95 22.22
CA CYS A 245 8.75 -22.54 22.56
C CYS A 245 8.55 -23.81 21.73
N VAL A 246 8.05 -24.86 22.38
CA VAL A 246 7.65 -26.10 21.72
C VAL A 246 6.13 -26.11 21.65
N LEU A 247 5.56 -26.17 20.44
CA LEU A 247 4.13 -26.39 20.25
C LEU A 247 3.81 -27.84 20.62
N VAL A 248 2.95 -28.04 21.61
CA VAL A 248 2.61 -29.37 22.15
C VAL A 248 1.21 -29.81 21.82
N ASP A 249 0.31 -28.86 21.61
CA ASP A 249 -1.07 -29.14 21.23
C ASP A 249 -1.71 -27.90 20.57
N GLY A 250 -2.90 -28.06 20.03
CA GLY A 250 -3.69 -26.96 19.50
C GLY A 250 -4.93 -27.41 18.75
N ILE A 251 -5.80 -26.45 18.47
CA ILE A 251 -7.04 -26.66 17.75
C ILE A 251 -7.17 -25.63 16.63
N ARG A 252 -7.59 -26.11 15.46
CA ARG A 252 -7.94 -25.28 14.31
C ARG A 252 -9.29 -25.71 13.78
N LYS A 253 -10.32 -24.88 13.96
CA LYS A 253 -11.69 -25.19 13.54
C LYS A 253 -12.45 -23.93 13.11
N HIS A 254 -13.52 -24.13 12.35
CA HIS A 254 -14.54 -23.09 12.20
C HIS A 254 -15.53 -23.21 13.33
N VAL A 255 -15.66 -22.15 14.13
CA VAL A 255 -16.48 -22.12 15.34
C VAL A 255 -17.27 -20.82 15.38
N SER A 256 -18.42 -20.85 16.05
CA SER A 256 -19.14 -19.64 16.44
C SER A 256 -18.44 -18.93 17.61
N GLN A 257 -18.85 -17.69 17.91
CA GLN A 257 -18.30 -16.94 19.05
C GLN A 257 -18.46 -17.67 20.38
N GLY A 258 -19.63 -18.27 20.63
CA GLY A 258 -19.89 -19.04 21.85
C GLY A 258 -18.99 -20.28 21.96
N GLU A 259 -18.82 -21.00 20.85
CA GLU A 259 -17.91 -22.16 20.79
C GLU A 259 -16.45 -21.75 20.96
N ALA A 260 -16.01 -20.62 20.40
CA ALA A 260 -14.66 -20.11 20.61
C ALA A 260 -14.37 -19.82 22.09
N VAL A 261 -15.30 -19.16 22.79
CA VAL A 261 -15.17 -18.87 24.23
C VAL A 261 -15.14 -20.17 25.03
N GLN A 262 -16.03 -21.12 24.71
CA GLN A 262 -16.08 -22.42 25.37
C GLN A 262 -14.76 -23.18 25.18
N TYR A 263 -14.24 -23.26 23.95
CA TYR A 263 -12.96 -23.92 23.70
C TYR A 263 -11.81 -23.26 24.45
N THR A 264 -11.74 -21.92 24.47
CA THR A 264 -10.71 -21.22 25.25
C THR A 264 -10.78 -21.57 26.74
N GLN A 265 -11.98 -21.62 27.34
CA GLN A 265 -12.16 -21.95 28.75
C GLN A 265 -11.84 -23.42 29.06
N GLU A 266 -12.28 -24.35 28.21
CA GLU A 266 -11.99 -25.77 28.35
C GLU A 266 -10.48 -26.03 28.28
N TRP A 267 -9.79 -25.42 27.33
CA TRP A 267 -8.34 -25.58 27.17
C TRP A 267 -7.56 -24.94 28.31
N ALA A 268 -7.94 -23.73 28.75
CA ALA A 268 -7.34 -23.09 29.92
C ALA A 268 -7.57 -23.85 31.25
N ALA A 269 -8.53 -24.77 31.30
CA ALA A 269 -8.74 -25.64 32.46
C ALA A 269 -7.95 -26.96 32.39
N MET A 270 -7.51 -27.36 31.19
CA MET A 270 -6.74 -28.59 30.97
C MET A 270 -5.23 -28.41 31.19
N TYR A 271 -4.72 -27.20 31.03
CA TYR A 271 -3.30 -26.83 31.15
C TYR A 271 -3.12 -25.73 32.19
#